data_AF-A0A3D4FDY8-F1
#
_entry.id   AF-A0A3D4FDY8-F1
#
_cell.length_a   1.000
_cell.length_b   1.000
_cell.length_c   1.000
_cell.angle_alpha   90.00
_cell.angle_beta   90.00
_cell.angle_gamma   90.00
#
_symmetry.space_group_name_H-M   'P 1'
#
loop_
_entity.id
_entity.type
_entity.pdbx_description
1 polymer ?
#
loop_
_entity_poly.entity_id
_entity_poly.type
_entity_poly.pdbx_seq_one_letter_code
_entity_poly.pdbx_strand_id
1 'polypeptide(L)'
;MPALWFPYRNMGMSSTDILWDDGSGRFGPFEGQAFVGEFTMSMVLRVCLEQVEGQYQGACFGFAEGLQCGVLRLAWDAAGDLLVGQSNRGWNSLGNRSFGLQKIHWTGEVPFEILRIQAMSDGFAITFTQPLEEGIEANLDLDTPSLSLRSHTYHYHASYGSEPVDEIELEIVDWTLSEDRRRWTCQVTPLREGYVHTFDFKGWTSESGQPLTHPSAAYTLNRIPTGK
;
A
#
# COMPACT_ATOMS: atom_id res chain seq x y z
N MET A 1 14.29 6.72 11.81
CA MET A 1 13.13 5.82 11.64
C MET A 1 13.28 5.07 10.32
N PRO A 2 12.68 3.88 10.16
CA PRO A 2 12.66 3.22 8.86
C PRO A 2 11.91 4.09 7.84
N ALA A 3 12.22 3.93 6.55
CA ALA A 3 11.48 4.61 5.49
C ALA A 3 10.02 4.14 5.42
N LEU A 4 9.77 2.88 5.81
CA LEU A 4 8.46 2.27 5.74
C LEU A 4 8.29 1.18 6.79
N TRP A 5 7.10 1.12 7.38
CA TRP A 5 6.59 0.02 8.18
C TRP A 5 5.58 -0.80 7.37
N PHE A 6 5.66 -2.12 7.50
CA PHE A 6 4.62 -3.04 7.04
C PHE A 6 3.81 -3.50 8.26
N PRO A 7 2.60 -2.97 8.48
CA PRO A 7 1.76 -3.40 9.59
C PRO A 7 1.54 -4.91 9.61
N TYR A 8 1.89 -5.53 10.74
CA TYR A 8 1.85 -6.98 10.91
C TYR A 8 0.45 -7.54 10.62
N ARG A 9 0.37 -8.64 9.85
CA ARG A 9 -0.86 -9.31 9.36
C ARG A 9 -1.71 -8.52 8.35
N ASN A 10 -1.67 -7.19 8.39
CA ASN A 10 -2.42 -6.36 7.43
C ASN A 10 -1.63 -6.12 6.14
N MET A 11 -0.32 -5.89 6.24
CA MET A 11 0.59 -5.61 5.13
C MET A 11 1.76 -6.61 5.11
N GLY A 12 1.51 -7.85 5.52
CA GLY A 12 2.52 -8.90 5.60
C GLY A 12 2.94 -9.27 7.02
N MET A 13 3.68 -10.36 7.13
CA MET A 13 4.25 -10.84 8.40
C MET A 13 5.74 -11.14 8.27
N SER A 14 6.22 -11.40 7.07
CA SER A 14 7.61 -11.74 6.78
C SER A 14 7.98 -11.28 5.37
N SER A 15 8.28 -9.99 5.24
CA SER A 15 8.77 -9.40 3.98
C SER A 15 10.14 -9.98 3.62
N THR A 16 10.37 -10.25 2.32
CA THR A 16 11.57 -10.91 1.82
C THR A 16 12.35 -10.04 0.85
N ASP A 17 12.20 -10.27 -0.45
CA ASP A 17 12.96 -9.59 -1.49
C ASP A 17 12.30 -8.27 -1.89
N ILE A 18 13.10 -7.34 -2.44
CA ILE A 18 12.63 -6.04 -2.93
C ILE A 18 13.11 -5.89 -4.37
N LEU A 19 12.19 -5.63 -5.29
CA LEU A 19 12.48 -5.41 -6.70
C LEU A 19 11.84 -4.09 -7.16
N TRP A 20 12.67 -3.18 -7.64
CA TRP A 20 12.19 -1.92 -8.21
C TRP A 20 11.68 -2.11 -9.63
N ASP A 21 10.57 -1.46 -9.95
CA ASP A 21 10.17 -1.18 -11.33
C ASP A 21 11.18 -0.20 -11.94
N ASP A 22 11.79 -0.60 -13.05
CA ASP A 22 12.83 0.17 -13.74
C ASP A 22 12.27 1.35 -14.57
N GLY A 23 10.95 1.53 -14.58
CA GLY A 23 10.27 2.59 -15.34
C GLY A 23 10.25 2.34 -16.85
N SER A 24 10.42 1.09 -17.26
CA SER A 24 10.27 0.71 -18.66
C SER A 24 8.82 0.67 -19.15
N GLY A 25 7.85 0.82 -18.25
CA GLY A 25 6.42 0.75 -18.55
C GLY A 25 5.93 -0.65 -18.94
N ARG A 26 6.73 -1.69 -18.70
CA ARG A 26 6.40 -3.08 -19.08
C ARG A 26 5.46 -3.78 -18.09
N PHE A 27 5.22 -3.20 -16.91
CA PHE A 27 4.51 -3.86 -15.83
C PHE A 27 3.43 -2.99 -15.17
N GLY A 28 2.51 -2.48 -15.99
CA GLY A 28 1.38 -1.69 -15.53
C GLY A 28 1.74 -0.26 -15.12
N PRO A 29 0.85 0.43 -14.37
CA PRO A 29 0.98 1.86 -14.09
C PRO A 29 1.92 2.19 -12.91
N PHE A 30 2.70 1.22 -12.39
CA PHE A 30 3.41 1.33 -11.11
C PHE A 30 4.88 1.76 -11.24
N GLU A 31 5.20 2.50 -12.30
CA GLU A 31 6.55 3.00 -12.55
C GLU A 31 7.14 3.75 -11.33
N GLY A 32 8.42 3.47 -11.05
CA GLY A 32 9.16 4.07 -9.93
C GLY A 32 8.79 3.52 -8.55
N GLN A 33 7.97 2.46 -8.49
CA GLN A 33 7.60 1.78 -7.26
C GLN A 33 8.42 0.49 -7.07
N ALA A 34 8.35 -0.08 -5.88
CA ALA A 34 8.96 -1.35 -5.56
C ALA A 34 7.90 -2.43 -5.31
N PHE A 35 8.21 -3.65 -5.73
CA PHE A 35 7.50 -4.86 -5.36
C PHE A 35 8.26 -5.55 -4.23
N VAL A 36 7.53 -6.01 -3.22
CA VAL A 36 8.12 -6.64 -2.04
C VAL A 36 7.52 -8.02 -1.87
N GLY A 37 8.38 -9.04 -1.85
CA GLY A 37 7.95 -10.41 -1.59
C GLY A 37 7.47 -10.56 -0.15
N GLU A 38 6.45 -11.37 0.08
CA GLU A 38 5.98 -11.71 1.41
C GLU A 38 5.88 -13.23 1.54
N PHE A 39 6.53 -13.75 2.59
CA PHE A 39 6.63 -15.17 2.82
C PHE A 39 5.36 -15.77 3.41
N THR A 40 4.92 -15.31 4.58
CA THR A 40 3.92 -16.02 5.39
C THR A 40 2.53 -16.00 4.78
N MET A 41 2.11 -14.85 4.23
CA MET A 41 0.88 -14.61 3.52
C MET A 41 0.93 -15.01 2.03
N SER A 42 2.10 -15.42 1.51
CA SER A 42 2.24 -15.90 0.11
C SER A 42 1.72 -14.90 -0.91
N MET A 43 2.24 -13.69 -0.83
CA MET A 43 1.82 -12.57 -1.68
C MET A 43 3.01 -11.71 -2.09
N VAL A 44 2.76 -10.79 -3.02
CA VAL A 44 3.62 -9.65 -3.32
C VAL A 44 2.88 -8.40 -2.89
N LEU A 45 3.62 -7.49 -2.26
CA LEU A 45 3.20 -6.15 -1.86
C LEU A 45 3.79 -5.13 -2.83
N ARG A 46 3.24 -3.92 -2.84
CA ARG A 46 3.76 -2.77 -3.56
C ARG A 46 4.11 -1.64 -2.59
N VAL A 47 5.16 -0.90 -2.90
CA VAL A 47 5.65 0.24 -2.12
C VAL A 47 5.87 1.44 -3.02
N CYS A 48 5.32 2.60 -2.64
CA CYS A 48 5.72 3.89 -3.20
C CYS A 48 6.45 4.71 -2.13
N LEU A 49 7.65 5.19 -2.45
CA LEU A 49 8.42 6.08 -1.58
C LEU A 49 8.42 7.51 -2.11
N GLU A 50 8.54 8.45 -1.19
CA GLU A 50 8.85 9.84 -1.46
C GLU A 50 9.92 10.34 -0.49
N GLN A 51 10.51 11.49 -0.82
CA GLN A 51 11.48 12.15 0.05
C GLN A 51 10.96 13.53 0.45
N VAL A 52 10.73 13.72 1.75
CA VAL A 52 10.26 14.97 2.36
C VAL A 52 11.37 15.51 3.24
N GLU A 53 11.88 16.70 2.93
CA GLU A 53 12.98 17.34 3.67
C GLU A 53 14.21 16.43 3.87
N GLY A 54 14.54 15.64 2.83
CA GLY A 54 15.65 14.69 2.86
C GLY A 54 15.36 13.38 3.60
N GLN A 55 14.19 13.21 4.22
CA GLN A 55 13.77 11.95 4.85
C GLN A 55 12.91 11.12 3.90
N TYR A 56 13.26 9.84 3.74
CA TYR A 56 12.40 8.90 3.03
C TYR A 56 11.20 8.50 3.87
N GLN A 57 10.04 8.44 3.24
CA GLN A 57 8.76 7.99 3.77
C GLN A 57 7.90 7.43 2.64
N GLY A 58 6.73 6.86 2.93
CA GLY A 58 5.85 6.40 1.87
C GLY A 58 4.80 5.40 2.32
N ALA A 59 4.17 4.76 1.34
CA ALA A 59 3.07 3.82 1.55
C ALA A 59 3.33 2.44 0.99
N CYS A 60 2.77 1.43 1.64
CA CYS A 60 2.65 0.07 1.14
C CYS A 60 1.18 -0.33 0.90
N PHE A 61 1.02 -1.25 -0.05
CA PHE A 61 -0.26 -1.75 -0.54
C PHE A 61 -0.15 -3.26 -0.82
N GLY A 62 -1.29 -3.95 -0.85
CA GLY A 62 -1.37 -5.25 -1.52
C GLY A 62 -1.04 -5.13 -3.02
N PHE A 63 -0.69 -6.26 -3.64
CA PHE A 63 -0.47 -6.31 -5.10
C PHE A 63 -0.88 -7.63 -5.75
N ALA A 64 -0.28 -8.76 -5.35
CA ALA A 64 -0.61 -10.05 -5.92
C ALA A 64 -0.70 -11.11 -4.83
N GLU A 65 -1.89 -11.69 -4.68
CA GLU A 65 -2.21 -12.65 -3.63
C GLU A 65 -2.45 -14.06 -4.18
N GLY A 66 -2.63 -15.04 -3.29
CA GLY A 66 -2.97 -16.41 -3.67
C GLY A 66 -1.82 -17.17 -4.34
N LEU A 67 -0.57 -16.79 -4.05
CA LEU A 67 0.59 -17.47 -4.61
C LEU A 67 0.78 -18.85 -3.96
N GLN A 68 1.45 -19.74 -4.69
CA GLN A 68 1.56 -21.16 -4.36
C GLN A 68 2.22 -21.46 -3.01
N CYS A 69 3.17 -20.64 -2.59
CA CYS A 69 3.89 -20.72 -1.31
C CYS A 69 4.67 -19.42 -1.04
N GLY A 70 5.43 -19.36 0.07
CA GLY A 70 6.10 -18.14 0.51
C GLY A 70 7.10 -17.59 -0.49
N VAL A 71 7.00 -16.28 -0.78
CA VAL A 71 7.86 -15.58 -1.73
C VAL A 71 9.24 -15.35 -1.10
N LEU A 72 10.28 -15.71 -1.83
CA LEU A 72 11.68 -15.55 -1.39
C LEU A 72 12.51 -14.67 -2.31
N ARG A 73 12.19 -14.65 -3.61
CA ARG A 73 12.89 -13.85 -4.63
C ARG A 73 11.97 -13.32 -5.69
N LEU A 74 12.27 -12.11 -6.14
CA LEU A 74 11.62 -11.42 -7.24
C LEU A 74 12.65 -11.10 -8.32
N ALA A 75 12.27 -11.24 -9.58
CA ALA A 75 13.11 -10.82 -10.70
C ALA A 75 12.25 -10.43 -11.90
N TRP A 76 12.74 -9.49 -12.70
CA TRP A 76 12.19 -9.23 -14.02
C TRP A 76 12.70 -10.29 -15.00
N ASP A 77 11.83 -10.80 -15.87
CA ASP A 77 12.27 -11.53 -17.05
C ASP A 77 12.57 -10.57 -18.23
N ALA A 78 13.06 -11.12 -19.34
CA ALA A 78 13.40 -10.33 -20.51
C ALA A 78 12.19 -9.70 -21.22
N ALA A 79 10.96 -10.17 -20.94
CA ALA A 79 9.73 -9.61 -21.47
C ALA A 79 9.14 -8.52 -20.55
N GLY A 80 9.65 -8.39 -19.32
CA GLY A 80 9.14 -7.46 -18.32
C GLY A 80 8.08 -8.07 -17.40
N ASP A 81 7.92 -9.39 -17.42
CA ASP A 81 7.06 -10.09 -16.45
C ASP A 81 7.78 -10.23 -15.11
N LEU A 82 7.00 -10.24 -14.03
CA LEU A 82 7.51 -10.47 -12.69
C LEU A 82 7.62 -11.97 -12.42
N LEU A 83 8.85 -12.46 -12.27
CA LEU A 83 9.15 -13.82 -11.79
C LEU A 83 9.17 -13.84 -10.26
N VAL A 84 8.53 -14.86 -9.70
CA VAL A 84 8.35 -15.04 -8.26
C VAL A 84 8.88 -16.41 -7.86
N GLY A 85 10.04 -16.43 -7.21
CA GLY A 85 10.65 -17.63 -6.64
C GLY A 85 10.17 -17.88 -5.22
N GLN A 86 9.72 -19.10 -4.93
CA GLN A 86 8.97 -19.41 -3.71
C GLN A 86 9.41 -20.71 -3.03
N SER A 87 9.27 -20.78 -1.70
CA SER A 87 9.42 -22.02 -0.95
C SER A 87 8.76 -21.96 0.42
N ASN A 88 8.27 -23.12 0.90
CA ASN A 88 7.87 -23.35 2.29
C ASN A 88 8.84 -24.26 3.05
N ARG A 89 10.07 -24.41 2.56
CA ARG A 89 11.09 -25.16 3.29
C ARG A 89 11.56 -24.32 4.47
N GLY A 90 11.25 -24.78 5.68
CA GLY A 90 11.70 -24.20 6.95
C GLY A 90 10.59 -23.49 7.75
N TRP A 91 9.68 -22.79 7.08
CA TRP A 91 8.55 -22.08 7.69
C TRP A 91 7.28 -22.30 6.88
N ASN A 92 6.13 -22.26 7.54
CA ASN A 92 4.83 -22.38 6.88
C ASN A 92 4.40 -21.03 6.29
N SER A 93 3.68 -21.10 5.17
CA SER A 93 2.96 -19.98 4.57
C SER A 93 1.50 -20.36 4.28
N LEU A 94 0.68 -19.40 3.85
CA LEU A 94 -0.71 -19.62 3.43
C LEU A 94 -0.79 -20.53 2.18
N GLY A 95 0.09 -20.31 1.20
CA GLY A 95 0.25 -21.25 0.08
C GLY A 95 0.79 -22.59 0.56
N ASN A 96 0.31 -23.71 0.02
CA ASN A 96 0.60 -25.06 0.55
C ASN A 96 1.62 -25.87 -0.28
N ARG A 97 2.16 -25.32 -1.36
CA ARG A 97 3.22 -25.99 -2.14
C ARG A 97 4.55 -25.93 -1.37
N SER A 98 5.41 -26.93 -1.56
CA SER A 98 6.74 -26.92 -0.91
C SER A 98 7.71 -25.93 -1.56
N PHE A 99 7.53 -25.66 -2.85
CA PHE A 99 8.31 -24.73 -3.66
C PHE A 99 7.52 -24.36 -4.92
N GLY A 100 7.87 -23.23 -5.51
CA GLY A 100 7.22 -22.71 -6.70
C GLY A 100 8.11 -21.74 -7.46
N LEU A 101 7.87 -21.64 -8.75
CA LEU A 101 8.31 -20.55 -9.60
C LEU A 101 7.08 -20.09 -10.38
N GLN A 102 6.56 -18.92 -10.05
CA GLN A 102 5.41 -18.32 -10.72
C GLN A 102 5.85 -17.11 -11.53
N LYS A 103 5.09 -16.82 -12.57
CA LYS A 103 5.21 -15.61 -13.37
C LYS A 103 3.90 -14.83 -13.23
N ILE A 104 4.00 -13.54 -12.93
CA ILE A 104 2.89 -12.60 -12.99
C ILE A 104 3.09 -11.80 -14.27
N HIS A 105 2.09 -11.83 -15.14
CA HIS A 105 2.09 -11.18 -16.44
C HIS A 105 1.09 -10.03 -16.44
N TRP A 106 1.50 -8.85 -16.88
CA TRP A 106 0.58 -7.73 -17.04
C TRP A 106 -0.25 -7.92 -18.31
N THR A 107 -1.57 -7.90 -18.18
CA THR A 107 -2.51 -8.17 -19.27
C THR A 107 -2.66 -7.00 -20.26
N GLY A 108 -2.13 -5.83 -19.92
CA GLY A 108 -2.39 -4.57 -20.64
C GLY A 108 -3.60 -3.79 -20.11
N GLU A 109 -4.42 -4.41 -19.26
CA GLU A 109 -5.56 -3.75 -18.62
C GLU A 109 -5.11 -3.08 -17.31
N VAL A 110 -5.56 -1.84 -17.09
CA VAL A 110 -5.24 -1.09 -15.86
C VAL A 110 -6.35 -1.33 -14.84
N PRO A 111 -6.10 -2.03 -13.72
CA PRO A 111 -7.09 -2.21 -12.67
C PRO A 111 -7.36 -0.90 -11.93
N PHE A 112 -8.50 -0.79 -11.26
CA PHE A 112 -8.77 0.31 -10.34
C PHE A 112 -8.05 0.05 -9.00
N GLU A 113 -7.06 0.89 -8.72
CA GLU A 113 -6.06 0.74 -7.65
C GLU A 113 -5.68 2.10 -7.06
N ILE A 114 -5.20 2.10 -5.81
CA ILE A 114 -4.49 3.25 -5.24
C ILE A 114 -3.11 3.32 -5.88
N LEU A 115 -2.87 4.27 -6.79
CA LEU A 115 -1.57 4.42 -7.43
C LEU A 115 -0.48 4.87 -6.46
N ARG A 116 -0.76 5.86 -5.61
CA ARG A 116 0.19 6.40 -4.61
C ARG A 116 -0.54 7.16 -3.51
N ILE A 117 0.11 7.23 -2.34
CA ILE A 117 -0.27 8.13 -1.24
C ILE A 117 0.93 9.02 -0.97
N GLN A 118 0.70 10.32 -0.85
CA GLN A 118 1.73 11.31 -0.56
C GLN A 118 1.33 12.16 0.64
N ALA A 119 2.29 12.52 1.48
CA ALA A 119 2.05 13.43 2.60
C ALA A 119 1.81 14.86 2.09
N MET A 120 0.92 15.56 2.78
CA MET A 120 0.69 16.99 2.65
C MET A 120 0.90 17.67 4.01
N SER A 121 0.98 19.00 4.04
CA SER A 121 1.20 19.75 5.29
C SER A 121 0.11 19.54 6.35
N ASP A 122 -1.09 19.14 5.93
CA ASP A 122 -2.30 19.01 6.73
C ASP A 122 -3.01 17.66 6.51
N GLY A 123 -2.42 16.72 5.78
CA GLY A 123 -2.99 15.39 5.57
C GLY A 123 -2.33 14.62 4.45
N PHE A 124 -3.12 14.09 3.51
CA PHE A 124 -2.62 13.19 2.45
C PHE A 124 -3.26 13.46 1.09
N ALA A 125 -2.49 13.23 0.03
CA ALA A 125 -2.98 13.10 -1.33
C ALA A 125 -2.97 11.63 -1.76
N ILE A 126 -4.13 11.10 -2.15
CA ILE A 126 -4.31 9.75 -2.65
C ILE A 126 -4.62 9.83 -4.15
N THR A 127 -3.77 9.21 -4.95
CA THR A 127 -3.97 9.12 -6.41
C THR A 127 -4.41 7.72 -6.78
N PHE A 128 -5.41 7.62 -7.64
CA PHE A 128 -5.95 6.37 -8.16
C PHE A 128 -5.56 6.17 -9.63
N THR A 129 -5.55 4.92 -10.09
CA THR A 129 -5.25 4.57 -11.49
C THR A 129 -6.39 4.91 -12.46
N GLN A 130 -7.62 5.01 -11.96
CA GLN A 130 -8.83 5.38 -12.71
C GLN A 130 -9.65 6.44 -11.94
N PRO A 131 -10.54 7.18 -12.61
CA PRO A 131 -11.44 8.13 -11.93
C PRO A 131 -12.34 7.40 -10.93
N LEU A 132 -12.58 8.00 -9.77
CA LEU A 132 -13.54 7.54 -8.76
C LEU A 132 -14.98 7.55 -9.30
N GLU A 133 -15.91 6.85 -8.66
CA GLU A 133 -17.35 7.05 -8.85
C GLU A 133 -17.78 8.45 -8.34
N GLU A 134 -18.81 9.04 -8.95
CA GLU A 134 -19.31 10.35 -8.54
C GLU A 134 -20.03 10.26 -7.18
N GLY A 135 -19.67 11.12 -6.23
CA GLY A 135 -20.33 11.20 -4.92
C GLY A 135 -19.98 10.06 -3.95
N ILE A 136 -18.97 9.24 -4.26
CA ILE A 136 -18.57 8.11 -3.42
C ILE A 136 -18.08 8.55 -2.04
N GLU A 137 -17.48 9.74 -2.00
CA GLU A 137 -16.97 10.41 -0.82
C GLU A 137 -18.05 11.03 0.05
N ALA A 138 -19.29 11.19 -0.44
CA ALA A 138 -20.42 11.60 0.39
C ALA A 138 -20.76 10.55 1.49
N ASN A 139 -20.18 9.35 1.38
CA ASN A 139 -20.32 8.28 2.37
C ASN A 139 -19.30 8.36 3.53
N LEU A 140 -18.49 9.42 3.59
CA LEU A 140 -17.52 9.63 4.68
C LEU A 140 -18.18 9.97 6.02
N ASP A 141 -19.34 10.64 6.00
CA ASP A 141 -20.05 11.11 7.22
C ASP A 141 -21.13 10.13 7.71
N LEU A 142 -21.12 8.89 7.23
CA LEU A 142 -22.10 7.87 7.63
C LEU A 142 -21.70 7.18 8.94
N ASP A 143 -22.67 6.61 9.65
CA ASP A 143 -22.46 5.75 10.83
C ASP A 143 -21.49 4.58 10.56
N THR A 144 -21.33 4.19 9.29
CA THR A 144 -20.27 3.29 8.82
C THR A 144 -19.55 3.98 7.67
N PRO A 145 -18.47 4.73 7.95
CA PRO A 145 -17.80 5.52 6.94
C PRO A 145 -17.18 4.60 5.88
N SER A 146 -17.22 5.04 4.62
CA SER A 146 -16.57 4.33 3.50
C SER A 146 -15.04 4.39 3.56
N LEU A 147 -14.47 5.21 4.46
CA LEU A 147 -13.04 5.29 4.71
C LEU A 147 -12.78 5.27 6.22
N SER A 148 -11.95 4.33 6.66
CA SER A 148 -11.40 4.35 8.03
C SER A 148 -9.92 4.75 7.97
N LEU A 149 -9.55 5.69 8.84
CA LEU A 149 -8.17 6.14 9.00
C LEU A 149 -7.75 5.99 10.46
N ARG A 150 -6.65 5.27 10.69
CA ARG A 150 -6.07 5.06 12.02
C ARG A 150 -4.60 5.43 12.00
N SER A 151 -4.07 5.77 13.17
CA SER A 151 -2.64 5.98 13.34
C SER A 151 -2.12 5.30 14.59
N HIS A 152 -0.97 4.65 14.47
CA HIS A 152 -0.33 3.86 15.52
C HIS A 152 1.19 3.81 15.34
N THR A 153 1.88 3.31 16.35
CA THR A 153 3.32 3.02 16.27
C THR A 153 3.60 1.65 16.89
N TYR A 154 4.88 1.30 17.02
CA TYR A 154 5.33 0.04 17.59
C TYR A 154 6.35 0.27 18.69
N HIS A 155 6.41 -0.65 19.65
CA HIS A 155 7.51 -0.63 20.61
C HIS A 155 8.83 -0.96 19.93
N TYR A 156 9.84 -0.15 20.19
CA TYR A 156 11.21 -0.44 19.79
C TYR A 156 11.95 -1.15 20.93
N HIS A 157 11.91 -2.48 20.93
CA HIS A 157 12.57 -3.31 21.93
C HIS A 157 13.14 -4.59 21.32
N ALA A 158 14.04 -5.25 22.07
CA ALA A 158 14.71 -6.47 21.62
C ALA A 158 13.79 -7.71 21.53
N SER A 159 12.68 -7.73 22.26
CA SER A 159 11.72 -8.85 22.20
C SER A 159 11.09 -8.95 20.81
N TYR A 160 10.82 -10.19 20.38
CA TYR A 160 10.24 -10.45 19.06
C TYR A 160 8.78 -10.00 19.00
N GLY A 161 8.47 -9.22 17.95
CA GLY A 161 7.13 -8.72 17.66
C GLY A 161 6.70 -7.55 18.55
N SER A 162 5.77 -6.76 18.05
CA SER A 162 5.06 -5.73 18.82
C SER A 162 3.67 -5.62 18.23
N GLU A 163 2.64 -5.67 19.07
CA GLU A 163 1.32 -5.20 18.66
C GLU A 163 1.39 -3.68 18.39
N PRO A 164 0.47 -3.13 17.58
CA PRO A 164 0.28 -1.68 17.48
C PRO A 164 0.06 -1.06 18.87
N VAL A 165 0.68 0.09 19.11
CA VAL A 165 0.51 0.89 20.32
C VAL A 165 0.22 2.34 19.98
N ASP A 166 -0.36 3.06 20.95
CA ASP A 166 -0.84 4.44 20.79
C ASP A 166 -1.75 4.60 19.57
N GLU A 167 -2.59 3.59 19.32
CA GLU A 167 -3.55 3.59 18.23
C GLU A 167 -4.68 4.59 18.51
N ILE A 168 -4.97 5.43 17.52
CA ILE A 168 -6.13 6.33 17.53
C ILE A 168 -6.81 6.30 16.16
N GLU A 169 -8.11 6.58 16.15
CA GLU A 169 -8.82 6.95 14.93
C GLU A 169 -8.52 8.40 14.57
N LEU A 170 -8.44 8.68 13.27
CA LEU A 170 -8.18 10.00 12.74
C LEU A 170 -9.43 10.55 12.06
N GLU A 171 -9.65 11.85 12.19
CA GLU A 171 -10.78 12.54 11.58
C GLU A 171 -10.35 13.20 10.27
N ILE A 172 -11.19 13.06 9.23
CA ILE A 172 -11.06 13.79 7.97
C ILE A 172 -11.86 15.08 8.13
N VAL A 173 -11.17 16.22 8.17
CA VAL A 173 -11.81 17.52 8.44
C VAL A 173 -12.27 18.25 7.19
N ASP A 174 -11.59 17.99 6.08
CA ASP A 174 -11.90 18.55 4.76
C ASP A 174 -11.31 17.64 3.69
N TRP A 175 -11.86 17.71 2.48
CA TRP A 175 -11.32 16.99 1.34
C TRP A 175 -11.62 17.71 0.03
N THR A 176 -10.78 17.43 -0.97
CA THR A 176 -11.03 17.88 -2.35
C THR A 176 -10.79 16.74 -3.31
N LEU A 177 -11.52 16.75 -4.42
CA LEU A 177 -11.36 15.82 -5.52
C LEU A 177 -10.94 16.60 -6.77
N SER A 178 -9.90 16.13 -7.46
CA SER A 178 -9.46 16.73 -8.72
C SER A 178 -10.53 16.64 -9.80
N GLU A 179 -10.46 17.51 -10.81
CA GLU A 179 -11.42 17.54 -11.93
C GLU A 179 -11.49 16.21 -12.69
N ASP A 180 -10.35 15.51 -12.83
CA ASP A 180 -10.27 14.18 -13.45
C ASP A 180 -10.71 13.03 -12.52
N ARG A 181 -11.05 13.37 -11.27
CA ARG A 181 -11.47 12.47 -10.18
C ARG A 181 -10.48 11.35 -9.88
N ARG A 182 -9.21 11.53 -10.21
CA ARG A 182 -8.14 10.56 -9.92
C ARG A 182 -7.31 10.92 -8.72
N ARG A 183 -7.43 12.13 -8.18
CA ARG A 183 -6.67 12.57 -7.01
C ARG A 183 -7.63 13.11 -5.96
N TRP A 184 -7.69 12.41 -4.84
CA TRP A 184 -8.42 12.84 -3.65
C TRP A 184 -7.43 13.31 -2.61
N THR A 185 -7.61 14.51 -2.08
CA THR A 185 -6.79 15.07 -1.01
C THR A 185 -7.63 15.21 0.24
N CYS A 186 -7.12 14.79 1.38
CA CYS A 186 -7.82 14.95 2.65
C CYS A 186 -6.95 15.67 3.67
N GLN A 187 -7.58 16.55 4.43
CA GLN A 187 -7.04 17.11 5.64
C GLN A 187 -7.37 16.17 6.79
N VAL A 188 -6.38 15.85 7.62
CA VAL A 188 -6.49 14.83 8.65
C VAL A 188 -6.06 15.40 10.00
N THR A 189 -6.88 15.18 11.03
CA THR A 189 -6.55 15.57 12.41
C THR A 189 -6.66 14.38 13.38
N PRO A 190 -5.65 14.15 14.25
CA PRO A 190 -4.31 14.74 14.20
C PRO A 190 -3.43 14.09 13.10
N LEU A 191 -2.61 14.89 12.42
CA LEU A 191 -1.52 14.36 11.60
C LEU A 191 -0.29 14.08 12.49
N ARG A 192 0.20 12.83 12.50
CA ARG A 192 1.15 12.33 13.50
C ARG A 192 2.50 12.00 12.90
N GLU A 193 3.40 12.97 12.84
CA GLU A 193 4.80 12.69 12.51
C GLU A 193 5.39 11.67 13.49
N GLY A 194 6.13 10.67 12.98
CA GLY A 194 6.64 9.58 13.81
C GLY A 194 5.85 8.26 13.69
N TYR A 195 4.65 8.30 13.10
CA TYR A 195 3.66 7.23 13.18
C TYR A 195 3.33 6.61 11.82
N VAL A 196 2.66 5.47 11.88
CA VAL A 196 2.03 4.83 10.73
C VAL A 196 0.58 5.31 10.65
N HIS A 197 0.06 5.45 9.43
CA HIS A 197 -1.31 5.84 9.11
C HIS A 197 -1.91 4.77 8.19
N THR A 198 -2.94 4.06 8.65
CA THR A 198 -3.59 2.98 7.88
C THR A 198 -4.92 3.43 7.35
N PHE A 199 -5.14 3.19 6.05
CA PHE A 199 -6.33 3.53 5.30
C PHE A 199 -7.08 2.25 4.94
N ASP A 200 -8.40 2.27 5.09
CA ASP A 200 -9.30 1.22 4.63
C ASP A 200 -10.48 1.84 3.85
N PHE A 201 -10.46 1.68 2.52
CA PHE A 201 -11.40 2.23 1.55
C PHE A 201 -12.52 1.23 1.25
N LYS A 202 -13.50 1.15 2.14
CA LYS A 202 -14.61 0.20 2.04
C LYS A 202 -15.63 0.60 0.99
N GLY A 203 -15.80 -0.26 -0.01
CA GLY A 203 -16.82 -0.09 -1.05
C GLY A 203 -16.48 0.98 -2.07
N TRP A 204 -15.20 1.39 -2.15
CA TRP A 204 -14.77 2.37 -3.14
C TRP A 204 -14.71 1.75 -4.54
N THR A 205 -15.18 2.49 -5.53
CA THR A 205 -15.39 2.07 -6.91
C THR A 205 -14.92 3.16 -7.88
N SER A 206 -14.51 2.74 -9.07
CA SER A 206 -14.21 3.64 -10.19
C SER A 206 -15.50 4.16 -10.82
N GLU A 207 -15.41 5.18 -11.69
CA GLU A 207 -16.50 5.64 -12.58
C GLU A 207 -17.16 4.50 -13.37
N SER A 208 -16.38 3.47 -13.73
CA SER A 208 -16.88 2.32 -14.49
C SER A 208 -17.50 1.23 -13.62
N GLY A 209 -17.59 1.45 -12.30
CA GLY A 209 -18.13 0.50 -11.32
C GLY A 209 -17.16 -0.61 -10.90
N GLN A 210 -15.90 -0.59 -11.33
CA GLN A 210 -14.89 -1.53 -10.84
C GLN A 210 -14.59 -1.28 -9.35
N PRO A 211 -14.56 -2.34 -8.50
CA PRO A 211 -14.17 -2.20 -7.11
C PRO A 211 -12.67 -1.91 -6.99
N LEU A 212 -12.27 -1.19 -5.93
CA LEU A 212 -10.87 -0.96 -5.61
C LEU A 212 -10.20 -2.30 -5.28
N THR A 213 -9.19 -2.67 -6.07
CA THR A 213 -8.60 -4.03 -6.02
C THR A 213 -7.93 -4.30 -4.68
N HIS A 214 -7.11 -3.37 -4.21
CA HIS A 214 -6.53 -3.41 -2.86
C HIS A 214 -7.03 -2.20 -2.05
N PRO A 215 -8.10 -2.37 -1.24
CA PRO A 215 -8.74 -1.25 -0.53
C PRO A 215 -7.99 -0.81 0.73
N SER A 216 -6.88 -1.45 1.07
CA SER A 216 -6.10 -1.10 2.26
C SER A 216 -4.72 -0.58 1.90
N ALA A 217 -4.26 0.42 2.66
CA ALA A 217 -2.92 0.98 2.53
C ALA A 217 -2.35 1.34 3.90
N ALA A 218 -1.03 1.39 4.03
CA ALA A 218 -0.37 1.93 5.22
C ALA A 218 0.73 2.90 4.81
N TYR A 219 0.71 4.11 5.36
CA TYR A 219 1.68 5.17 5.13
C TYR A 219 2.54 5.35 6.38
N THR A 220 3.85 5.46 6.23
CA THR A 220 4.78 5.79 7.33
C THR A 220 5.15 7.26 7.24
N LEU A 221 4.74 8.08 8.21
CA LEU A 221 4.96 9.53 8.18
C LEU A 221 6.17 9.94 9.02
N ASN A 222 7.31 10.13 8.37
CA ASN A 222 8.56 10.50 9.04
C ASN A 222 8.72 12.02 9.19
N ARG A 223 8.22 12.78 8.23
CA ARG A 223 8.20 14.25 8.19
C ARG A 223 6.92 14.78 7.56
N ILE A 224 6.36 15.83 8.17
CA ILE A 224 5.27 16.60 7.59
C ILE A 224 5.85 17.67 6.65
N PRO A 225 5.46 17.72 5.37
CA PRO A 225 5.93 18.75 4.44
C PRO A 225 5.56 20.17 4.91
N THR A 226 6.48 21.13 4.79
CA THR A 226 6.26 22.53 5.21
C THR A 226 5.63 23.43 4.13
N GLY A 227 5.07 22.86 3.05
CA GLY A 227 4.45 23.60 1.94
C GLY A 227 3.11 23.01 1.52
N LYS A 228 2.21 23.85 1.00
CA LYS A 228 0.95 23.44 0.37
C LYS A 228 1.17 22.88 -1.03
#